data_AF-A0A9J6DEV6-F1
#
_entry.id   AF-A0A9J6DEV6-F1
#
_cell.length_a   1.000
_cell.length_b   1.000
_cell.length_c   1.000
_cell.angle_alpha   90.00
_cell.angle_beta   90.00
_cell.angle_gamma   90.00
#
_symmetry.space_group_name_H-M   'P 1'
#
loop_
_entity.id
_entity.type
_entity.pdbx_description
1 polymer ?
#
loop_
_entity_poly.entity_id
_entity_poly.type
_entity_poly.pdbx_seq_one_letter_code
_entity_poly.pdbx_strand_id
1 'polypeptide(L)'
;MGDSDDEYDRRRGRDKFRRERSDYQERRDDRSRGRDDWPERDDRGGYGGFDGGGFPGGGHHPGAGGPWGGPPQDMGGMVHMGGQHGGYGHGMGQAGGPQRFWDPADDVVKTRYLTSCFLGHTRAEDLAAAFKRATENIEPAKILQLSMNGPNVNLKLLKSLKQEFSASDGNQNIVDIGSCGLHVVSGAFKTGHNVTKWNTVVFLRSLYNLFKNVPARRADYVNFTGSILFPLKFCSVRWLENGKALARALQVLPNVVKYVEHVKKEKKLPACGSYAHVETAVKDEMLPVKLAFMLSVSEEVEPFLAEFQTEKPMLPFLATALDGLLRSLLGRIVLKEKLDAAGTFSKLIKIDLENPNNIIGIAAFDIGLAAKSELRKITKPSHTAVVSVKKECILFIKVCSAKIIERSPLKYKLTRGASCLNSAVCAASVEAGQKQLNIALEVLIEHGRLTGLQGERASRSYVQVCSNSTAQVRLRKFDRARERLEKLWVELCASSHEELLLFVKIVLCLSHGNSSVERGFSVNKECLVENMKEESLVAQRLVYDEVSAAGGVAEVDVTDKMIDMVRSSNIKWKEDLERKKKERLDVLDAERKKKRTAALVKELESKTQKLMEDAQLQVSMLQQEIESLKQ
;
A
#
# COMPACT_ATOMS: atom_id res chain seq x y z
N MET A 1 -23.09 -11.98 -62.11
CA MET A 1 -24.01 -10.89 -61.76
C MET A 1 -24.99 -11.46 -60.77
N GLY A 2 -24.84 -11.06 -59.51
CA GLY A 2 -25.40 -11.71 -58.33
C GLY A 2 -24.45 -11.39 -57.18
N ASP A 3 -24.60 -10.21 -56.60
CA ASP A 3 -23.81 -9.74 -55.47
C ASP A 3 -23.99 -10.72 -54.30
N SER A 4 -22.90 -11.32 -53.82
CA SER A 4 -22.92 -12.24 -52.70
C SER A 4 -23.26 -11.50 -51.41
N ASP A 5 -24.08 -12.11 -50.55
CA ASP A 5 -24.57 -11.58 -49.26
C ASP A 5 -23.47 -10.96 -48.36
N ASP A 6 -22.22 -11.38 -48.52
CA ASP A 6 -21.03 -10.82 -47.88
C ASP A 6 -20.76 -9.33 -48.18
N GLU A 7 -21.16 -8.81 -49.35
CA GLU A 7 -20.96 -7.40 -49.71
C GLU A 7 -22.08 -6.49 -49.17
N TYR A 8 -23.27 -7.05 -48.94
CA TYR A 8 -24.40 -6.37 -48.29
C TYR A 8 -24.15 -6.20 -46.78
N ASP A 9 -23.64 -7.23 -46.09
CA ASP A 9 -23.34 -7.15 -44.65
C ASP A 9 -22.14 -6.25 -44.35
N ARG A 10 -21.15 -6.17 -45.25
CA ARG A 10 -20.05 -5.19 -45.13
C ARG A 10 -20.52 -3.74 -45.28
N ARG A 11 -21.55 -3.46 -46.08
CA ARG A 11 -22.17 -2.12 -46.16
C ARG A 11 -22.95 -1.78 -44.89
N ARG A 12 -23.67 -2.75 -44.31
CA ARG A 12 -24.42 -2.59 -43.05
C ARG A 12 -23.50 -2.36 -41.84
N GLY A 13 -22.34 -3.01 -41.80
CA GLY A 13 -21.30 -2.76 -40.80
C GLY A 13 -20.69 -1.35 -40.91
N ARG A 14 -20.51 -0.84 -42.13
CA ARG A 14 -19.92 0.49 -42.38
C ARG A 14 -20.87 1.64 -42.00
N ASP A 15 -22.18 1.46 -42.19
CA ASP A 15 -23.19 2.46 -41.81
C ASP A 15 -23.51 2.48 -40.30
N LYS A 16 -23.37 1.35 -39.60
CA LYS A 16 -23.50 1.30 -38.13
C LYS A 16 -22.36 2.06 -37.43
N PHE A 17 -21.13 1.93 -37.94
CA PHE A 17 -19.96 2.69 -37.46
C PHE A 17 -20.06 4.20 -37.73
N ARG A 18 -20.84 4.63 -38.74
CA ARG A 18 -21.04 6.05 -39.06
C ARG A 18 -22.08 6.73 -38.14
N ARG A 19 -23.09 5.98 -37.66
CA ARG A 19 -24.08 6.46 -36.67
C ARG A 19 -23.52 6.48 -35.24
N GLU A 20 -22.76 5.46 -34.82
CA GLU A 20 -22.13 5.45 -33.48
C GLU A 20 -21.10 6.58 -33.28
N ARG A 21 -20.50 7.10 -34.37
CA ARG A 21 -19.59 8.25 -34.32
C ARG A 21 -20.31 9.59 -34.17
N SER A 22 -21.52 9.72 -34.71
CA SER A 22 -22.37 10.91 -34.59
C SER A 22 -22.91 11.07 -33.16
N ASP A 23 -23.38 9.97 -32.55
CA ASP A 23 -23.88 9.97 -31.17
C ASP A 23 -22.76 10.21 -30.13
N TYR A 24 -21.52 9.87 -30.47
CA TYR A 24 -20.32 10.19 -29.68
C TYR A 24 -19.90 11.66 -29.76
N GLN A 25 -20.27 12.38 -30.83
CA GLN A 25 -20.02 13.82 -30.97
C GLN A 25 -21.10 14.65 -30.26
N GLU A 26 -22.37 14.23 -30.30
CA GLU A 26 -23.48 14.97 -29.68
C GLU A 26 -23.50 14.86 -28.14
N ARG A 27 -23.09 13.72 -27.54
CA ARG A 27 -22.98 13.59 -26.07
C ARG A 27 -21.76 14.31 -25.46
N ARG A 28 -20.81 14.75 -26.29
CA ARG A 28 -19.62 15.48 -25.84
C ARG A 28 -19.92 16.97 -25.63
N ASP A 29 -20.91 17.51 -26.33
CA ASP A 29 -21.27 18.92 -26.25
C ASP A 29 -22.18 19.23 -25.05
N ASP A 30 -22.91 18.25 -24.50
CA ASP A 30 -23.87 18.48 -23.41
C ASP A 30 -23.31 18.31 -21.98
N ARG A 31 -22.09 17.76 -21.81
CA ARG A 31 -21.42 17.64 -20.48
C ARG A 31 -20.33 18.70 -20.25
N SER A 32 -20.26 19.69 -21.13
CA SER A 32 -19.33 20.83 -21.05
C SER A 32 -19.85 21.99 -20.17
N ARG A 33 -20.95 21.80 -19.44
CA ARG A 33 -21.51 22.82 -18.52
C ARG A 33 -21.55 22.31 -17.08
N GLY A 34 -20.62 22.82 -16.26
CA GLY A 34 -20.79 22.94 -14.82
C GLY A 34 -20.28 21.77 -13.97
N ARG A 35 -18.95 21.63 -13.81
CA ARG A 35 -18.37 20.99 -12.61
C ARG A 35 -16.90 21.34 -12.37
N ASP A 36 -16.57 22.62 -12.41
CA ASP A 36 -15.35 23.16 -11.81
C ASP A 36 -15.76 23.94 -10.57
N ASP A 37 -15.70 23.29 -9.41
CA ASP A 37 -15.49 23.90 -8.08
C ASP A 37 -15.71 22.85 -6.98
N TRP A 38 -14.61 22.44 -6.32
CA TRP A 38 -14.65 21.92 -4.96
C TRP A 38 -13.50 22.59 -4.20
N PRO A 39 -13.79 23.48 -3.24
CA PRO A 39 -12.77 24.08 -2.41
C PRO A 39 -12.25 23.08 -1.37
N GLU A 40 -11.03 23.33 -0.93
CA GLU A 40 -10.29 22.62 0.09
C GLU A 40 -11.15 22.31 1.33
N ARG A 41 -11.20 21.04 1.74
CA ARG A 41 -11.63 20.70 3.11
C ARG A 41 -10.40 20.82 4.01
N ASP A 42 -10.37 21.93 4.73
CA ASP A 42 -9.58 22.12 5.93
C ASP A 42 -9.91 21.03 6.96
N ASP A 43 -8.87 20.35 7.46
CA ASP A 43 -8.93 19.50 8.65
C ASP A 43 -9.09 20.39 9.90
N ARG A 44 -10.33 20.78 10.24
CA ARG A 44 -10.69 21.24 11.58
C ARG A 44 -12.10 20.78 11.98
N GLY A 45 -12.20 20.28 13.21
CA GLY A 45 -13.44 19.96 13.92
C GLY A 45 -13.37 18.54 14.49
N GLY A 46 -13.35 18.31 15.80
CA GLY A 46 -14.20 18.94 16.81
C GLY A 46 -15.25 17.89 17.21
N TYR A 47 -15.09 17.35 18.42
CA TYR A 47 -15.98 16.35 19.00
C TYR A 47 -17.42 16.87 19.11
N GLY A 48 -18.39 16.02 18.73
CA GLY A 48 -19.81 16.19 19.00
C GLY A 48 -20.48 14.83 18.87
N GLY A 49 -20.87 14.25 20.01
CA GLY A 49 -21.41 12.89 20.11
C GLY A 49 -22.84 12.77 19.58
N PHE A 50 -23.16 11.56 19.11
CA PHE A 50 -24.53 11.03 19.08
C PHE A 50 -24.46 9.50 19.23
N ASP A 51 -25.27 9.00 20.16
CA ASP A 51 -25.31 7.63 20.66
C ASP A 51 -25.95 6.61 19.71
N GLY A 52 -25.46 5.37 19.83
CA GLY A 52 -26.27 4.17 20.06
C GLY A 52 -27.30 3.73 19.03
N GLY A 53 -26.95 2.72 18.22
CA GLY A 53 -27.93 1.93 17.46
C GLY A 53 -27.30 0.70 16.81
N GLY A 54 -27.31 -0.43 17.52
CA GLY A 54 -26.75 -1.70 17.07
C GLY A 54 -27.47 -2.32 15.87
N PHE A 55 -26.71 -2.95 14.98
CA PHE A 55 -27.22 -3.83 13.92
C PHE A 55 -26.84 -5.29 14.20
N PRO A 56 -27.73 -6.25 13.90
CA PRO A 56 -27.58 -7.64 14.33
C PRO A 56 -26.67 -8.41 13.36
N GLY A 57 -25.85 -9.29 13.94
CA GLY A 57 -25.05 -10.26 13.21
C GLY A 57 -25.85 -11.48 12.73
N GLY A 58 -25.18 -12.29 11.89
CA GLY A 58 -25.51 -13.69 11.67
C GLY A 58 -26.01 -14.03 10.26
N GLY A 59 -25.14 -14.69 9.49
CA GLY A 59 -25.49 -15.44 8.28
C GLY A 59 -24.31 -16.33 7.89
N HIS A 60 -24.35 -17.59 8.33
CA HIS A 60 -23.35 -18.62 8.04
C HIS A 60 -23.42 -19.04 6.56
N HIS A 61 -22.27 -19.21 5.92
CA HIS A 61 -22.15 -19.98 4.67
C HIS A 61 -21.50 -21.33 4.99
N PRO A 62 -22.07 -22.47 4.52
CA PRO A 62 -21.37 -23.74 4.58
C PRO A 62 -20.35 -23.81 3.44
N GLY A 63 -19.11 -24.15 3.80
CA GLY A 63 -18.02 -24.38 2.86
C GLY A 63 -18.33 -25.52 1.90
N ALA A 64 -18.10 -25.26 0.61
CA ALA A 64 -17.98 -26.30 -0.41
C ALA A 64 -16.52 -26.35 -0.84
N GLY A 65 -15.80 -27.37 -0.38
CA GLY A 65 -14.47 -27.70 -0.85
C GLY A 65 -14.50 -27.99 -2.35
N GLY A 66 -13.76 -27.20 -3.13
CA GLY A 66 -13.46 -27.49 -4.52
C GLY A 66 -12.42 -28.60 -4.66
N PRO A 67 -12.31 -29.26 -5.83
CA PRO A 67 -11.51 -30.48 -6.03
C PRO A 67 -10.01 -30.23 -6.23
N TRP A 68 -9.53 -29.04 -5.88
CA TRP A 68 -8.14 -28.63 -6.00
C TRP A 68 -7.55 -28.59 -4.61
N GLY A 69 -6.67 -29.56 -4.33
CA GLY A 69 -5.99 -29.66 -3.05
C GLY A 69 -5.33 -28.34 -2.70
N GLY A 70 -5.70 -27.78 -1.55
CA GLY A 70 -4.97 -26.65 -0.98
C GLY A 70 -3.50 -27.02 -0.78
N PRO A 71 -2.61 -26.02 -0.69
CA PRO A 71 -1.17 -26.26 -0.51
C PRO A 71 -0.91 -27.11 0.75
N PRO A 72 0.16 -27.91 0.78
CA PRO A 72 0.54 -28.72 1.93
C PRO A 72 0.54 -27.87 3.22
N GLN A 73 -0.20 -28.32 4.22
CA GLN A 73 -0.47 -27.60 5.47
C GLN A 73 0.65 -27.77 6.51
N ASP A 74 1.87 -28.10 6.09
CA ASP A 74 2.91 -28.58 7.00
C ASP A 74 3.70 -27.46 7.69
N MET A 75 3.72 -26.23 7.16
CA MET A 75 4.36 -25.07 7.83
C MET A 75 3.60 -23.75 7.66
N GLY A 76 3.62 -22.92 8.70
CA GLY A 76 2.83 -21.69 8.80
C GLY A 76 3.00 -20.69 7.66
N GLY A 77 1.89 -20.06 7.25
CA GLY A 77 1.82 -19.08 6.16
C GLY A 77 1.39 -17.70 6.64
N MET A 78 1.74 -16.67 5.87
CA MET A 78 1.45 -15.27 6.14
C MET A 78 0.25 -14.80 5.30
N VAL A 79 -0.71 -14.10 5.90
CA VAL A 79 -1.84 -13.49 5.19
C VAL A 79 -1.65 -11.98 5.09
N HIS A 80 -1.75 -11.43 3.88
CA HIS A 80 -1.70 -9.99 3.67
C HIS A 80 -3.11 -9.41 3.45
N MET A 81 -3.49 -8.40 4.24
CA MET A 81 -4.69 -7.59 4.02
C MET A 81 -4.31 -6.11 4.09
N GLY A 82 -4.48 -5.39 2.98
CA GLY A 82 -4.32 -3.93 2.95
C GLY A 82 -5.59 -3.25 2.45
N GLY A 83 -6.07 -2.24 3.17
CA GLY A 83 -7.10 -1.33 2.64
C GLY A 83 -6.47 -0.17 1.86
N GLN A 84 -6.99 0.12 0.67
CA GLN A 84 -6.64 1.31 -0.10
C GLN A 84 -7.86 2.22 -0.25
N HIS A 85 -7.81 3.43 0.31
CA HIS A 85 -8.77 4.49 -0.03
C HIS A 85 -8.39 5.04 -1.42
N GLY A 86 -9.27 4.80 -2.40
CA GLY A 86 -9.02 5.08 -3.81
C GLY A 86 -8.73 6.56 -4.09
N GLY A 87 -7.52 6.83 -4.59
CA GLY A 87 -7.15 8.09 -5.24
C GLY A 87 -7.38 8.08 -6.76
N TYR A 88 -8.11 7.10 -7.30
CA TYR A 88 -8.33 6.95 -8.74
C TYR A 88 -9.79 6.59 -9.04
N GLY A 89 -10.62 7.60 -9.32
CA GLY A 89 -11.75 7.57 -10.28
C GLY A 89 -12.91 6.57 -10.15
N HIS A 90 -12.79 5.48 -9.39
CA HIS A 90 -13.84 4.50 -9.14
C HIS A 90 -13.83 4.19 -7.64
N GLY A 91 -14.82 4.73 -6.94
CA GLY A 91 -14.93 4.72 -5.48
C GLY A 91 -15.43 3.39 -4.90
N MET A 92 -14.68 2.30 -5.08
CA MET A 92 -14.86 1.08 -4.29
C MET A 92 -13.56 0.79 -3.54
N GLY A 93 -13.59 0.83 -2.20
CA GLY A 93 -12.45 0.36 -1.42
C GLY A 93 -12.29 -1.14 -1.64
N GLN A 94 -11.05 -1.57 -1.85
CA GLN A 94 -10.72 -2.98 -1.92
C GLN A 94 -9.89 -3.33 -0.68
N ALA A 95 -10.18 -4.49 -0.09
CA ALA A 95 -9.33 -5.14 0.90
C ALA A 95 -9.11 -6.58 0.47
N GLY A 96 -7.91 -7.09 0.64
CA GLY A 96 -7.50 -8.36 0.06
C GLY A 96 -6.01 -8.35 -0.14
N GLY A 97 -5.44 -9.52 -0.36
CA GLY A 97 -4.02 -9.63 -0.62
C GLY A 97 -3.60 -11.08 -0.80
N PRO A 98 -2.34 -11.29 -1.20
CA PRO A 98 -1.80 -12.62 -1.33
C PRO A 98 -1.46 -13.23 0.02
N GLN A 99 -1.36 -14.56 0.03
CA GLN A 99 -0.72 -15.34 1.07
C GLN A 99 0.73 -15.61 0.69
N ARG A 100 1.66 -15.47 1.63
CA ARG A 100 3.09 -15.78 1.46
C ARG A 100 3.45 -16.96 2.34
N PHE A 101 4.04 -18.01 1.78
CA PHE A 101 4.33 -19.25 2.52
C PHE A 101 5.59 -19.94 1.99
N TRP A 102 6.15 -20.83 2.81
CA TRP A 102 7.25 -21.71 2.39
C TRP A 102 6.68 -22.87 1.59
N ASP A 103 7.15 -23.07 0.36
CA ASP A 103 6.78 -24.24 -0.43
C ASP A 103 7.79 -25.38 -0.15
N PRO A 104 7.37 -26.51 0.44
CA PRO A 104 8.25 -27.63 0.72
C PRO A 104 8.72 -28.38 -0.53
N ALA A 105 7.99 -28.30 -1.65
CA ALA A 105 8.38 -28.98 -2.90
C ALA A 105 9.58 -28.30 -3.55
N ASP A 106 9.60 -26.96 -3.51
CA ASP A 106 10.62 -26.15 -4.17
C ASP A 106 11.64 -25.55 -3.19
N ASP A 107 11.45 -25.66 -1.88
CA ASP A 107 12.28 -25.00 -0.86
C ASP A 107 12.49 -23.49 -1.12
N VAL A 108 11.39 -22.81 -1.47
CA VAL A 108 11.36 -21.36 -1.69
C VAL A 108 10.12 -20.74 -1.11
N VAL A 109 10.18 -19.44 -0.84
CA VAL A 109 8.98 -18.70 -0.46
C VAL A 109 8.18 -18.34 -1.71
N LYS A 110 6.92 -18.75 -1.72
CA LYS A 110 5.94 -18.41 -2.75
C LYS A 110 4.93 -17.41 -2.22
N THR A 111 4.36 -16.65 -3.15
CA THR A 111 3.28 -15.70 -2.89
C THR A 111 2.15 -16.03 -3.85
N ARG A 112 0.96 -16.33 -3.32
CA ARG A 112 -0.22 -16.74 -4.11
C ARG A 112 -1.41 -15.87 -3.75
N TYR A 113 -2.30 -15.66 -4.70
CA TYR A 113 -3.53 -14.90 -4.45
C TYR A 113 -4.41 -15.63 -3.41
N LEU A 114 -4.84 -14.91 -2.35
CA LEU A 114 -5.78 -15.46 -1.37
C LEU A 114 -7.21 -15.03 -1.70
N THR A 115 -7.50 -13.72 -1.68
CA THR A 115 -8.83 -13.19 -1.97
C THR A 115 -8.83 -11.68 -2.25
N SER A 116 -9.99 -11.14 -2.60
CA SER A 116 -10.29 -9.71 -2.69
C SER A 116 -11.73 -9.45 -2.26
N CYS A 117 -11.92 -8.36 -1.54
CA CYS A 117 -13.17 -7.93 -0.96
C CYS A 117 -13.44 -6.46 -1.32
N PHE A 118 -14.67 -6.13 -1.68
CA PHE A 118 -15.16 -4.79 -1.94
C PHE A 118 -15.69 -4.20 -0.63
N LEU A 119 -14.83 -3.48 0.07
CA LEU A 119 -15.17 -2.77 1.30
C LEU A 119 -15.39 -1.29 0.95
N GLY A 120 -16.63 -0.81 0.97
CA GLY A 120 -16.95 0.59 0.70
C GLY A 120 -16.36 1.55 1.75
N HIS A 121 -17.20 2.16 2.58
CA HIS A 121 -16.72 2.87 3.76
C HIS A 121 -16.26 1.83 4.79
N THR A 122 -14.98 1.89 5.15
CA THR A 122 -14.32 0.80 5.87
C THR A 122 -13.79 1.28 7.21
N ARG A 123 -14.26 0.65 8.30
CA ARG A 123 -13.69 0.78 9.64
C ARG A 123 -12.76 -0.40 9.93
N ALA A 124 -12.07 -0.36 11.07
CA ALA A 124 -11.14 -1.43 11.44
C ALA A 124 -11.88 -2.75 11.71
N GLU A 125 -13.12 -2.65 12.22
CA GLU A 125 -13.99 -3.78 12.51
C GLU A 125 -14.43 -4.49 11.21
N ASP A 126 -14.74 -3.72 10.17
CA ASP A 126 -15.10 -4.26 8.84
C ASP A 126 -13.91 -5.01 8.22
N LEU A 127 -12.71 -4.45 8.34
CA LEU A 127 -11.48 -5.12 7.89
C LEU A 127 -11.19 -6.39 8.70
N ALA A 128 -11.43 -6.38 10.01
CA ALA A 128 -11.24 -7.54 10.85
C ALA A 128 -12.19 -8.68 10.46
N ALA A 129 -13.47 -8.36 10.22
CA ALA A 129 -14.45 -9.33 9.72
C ALA A 129 -14.05 -9.89 8.35
N ALA A 130 -13.61 -9.02 7.43
CA ALA A 130 -13.12 -9.44 6.12
C ALA A 130 -11.86 -10.34 6.23
N PHE A 131 -10.89 -9.97 7.08
CA PHE A 131 -9.70 -10.77 7.35
C PHE A 131 -10.08 -12.16 7.86
N LYS A 132 -10.95 -12.25 8.89
CA LYS A 132 -11.37 -13.53 9.47
C LYS A 132 -12.06 -14.44 8.46
N ARG A 133 -12.93 -13.89 7.60
CA ARG A 133 -13.55 -14.66 6.51
C ARG A 133 -12.52 -15.16 5.50
N ALA A 134 -11.57 -14.30 5.13
CA ALA A 134 -10.52 -14.67 4.19
C ALA A 134 -9.56 -15.74 4.72
N THR A 135 -9.44 -15.87 6.05
CA THR A 135 -8.52 -16.78 6.72
C THR A 135 -9.21 -17.91 7.47
N GLU A 136 -10.50 -18.15 7.23
CA GLU A 136 -11.28 -19.17 7.92
C GLU A 136 -10.67 -20.58 7.78
N ASN A 137 -10.03 -20.85 6.65
CA ASN A 137 -9.39 -22.13 6.33
C ASN A 137 -7.91 -22.19 6.75
N ILE A 138 -7.40 -21.15 7.42
CA ILE A 138 -6.02 -21.06 7.88
C ILE A 138 -6.04 -21.13 9.41
N GLU A 139 -5.36 -22.14 9.95
CA GLU A 139 -5.19 -22.25 11.39
C GLU A 139 -4.55 -20.97 11.95
N PRO A 140 -5.16 -20.30 12.95
CA PRO A 140 -4.64 -19.04 13.50
C PRO A 140 -3.18 -19.16 13.96
N ALA A 141 -2.82 -20.29 14.57
CA ALA A 141 -1.47 -20.63 15.01
C ALA A 141 -0.44 -20.58 13.86
N LYS A 142 -0.85 -20.85 12.62
CA LYS A 142 0.01 -20.82 11.43
C LYS A 142 0.23 -19.41 10.86
N ILE A 143 -0.54 -18.40 11.27
CA ILE A 143 -0.42 -17.02 10.77
C ILE A 143 0.77 -16.33 11.39
N LEU A 144 1.90 -16.24 10.67
CA LEU A 144 3.14 -15.65 11.20
C LEU A 144 3.04 -14.13 11.38
N GLN A 145 2.60 -13.43 10.34
CA GLN A 145 2.62 -11.97 10.26
C GLN A 145 1.40 -11.49 9.47
N LEU A 146 0.87 -10.33 9.86
CA LEU A 146 0.01 -9.51 8.99
C LEU A 146 0.81 -8.27 8.56
N SER A 147 1.23 -8.23 7.30
CA SER A 147 1.93 -7.07 6.74
C SER A 147 0.92 -6.10 6.14
N MET A 148 1.21 -4.81 6.25
CA MET A 148 0.29 -3.74 5.89
C MET A 148 1.01 -2.39 5.75
N ASN A 149 0.34 -1.43 5.10
CA ASN A 149 0.76 -0.03 5.08
C ASN A 149 0.37 0.68 6.41
N GLY A 150 0.82 1.92 6.59
CA GLY A 150 0.69 2.66 7.85
C GLY A 150 -0.61 3.44 8.18
N PRO A 151 -1.74 3.41 7.43
CA PRO A 151 -2.97 4.07 7.87
C PRO A 151 -3.48 3.59 9.23
N ASN A 152 -4.08 4.49 10.02
CA ASN A 152 -4.55 4.21 11.38
C ASN A 152 -5.56 3.05 11.47
N VAL A 153 -6.41 2.89 10.44
CA VAL A 153 -7.41 1.80 10.39
C VAL A 153 -6.71 0.42 10.37
N ASN A 154 -5.64 0.28 9.58
CA ASN A 154 -4.89 -0.97 9.47
C ASN A 154 -4.08 -1.22 10.75
N LEU A 155 -3.48 -0.18 11.34
CA LEU A 155 -2.80 -0.30 12.62
C LEU A 155 -3.75 -0.74 13.75
N LYS A 156 -5.00 -0.23 13.75
CA LYS A 156 -6.03 -0.65 14.70
C LYS A 156 -6.40 -2.12 14.49
N LEU A 157 -6.57 -2.57 13.25
CA LEU A 157 -6.79 -3.98 12.90
C LEU A 157 -5.69 -4.88 13.49
N LEU A 158 -4.41 -4.57 13.23
CA LEU A 158 -3.29 -5.36 13.73
C LEU A 158 -3.30 -5.45 15.26
N LYS A 159 -3.58 -4.32 15.94
CA LYS A 159 -3.67 -4.28 17.40
C LYS A 159 -4.79 -5.18 17.91
N SER A 160 -5.98 -5.11 17.31
CA SER A 160 -7.13 -5.93 17.69
C SER A 160 -6.86 -7.42 17.47
N LEU A 161 -6.28 -7.80 16.32
CA LEU A 161 -5.93 -9.20 16.06
C LEU A 161 -4.89 -9.70 17.08
N LYS A 162 -3.83 -8.94 17.36
CA LYS A 162 -2.86 -9.37 18.39
C LYS A 162 -3.51 -9.63 19.76
N GLN A 163 -4.45 -8.78 20.17
CA GLN A 163 -5.18 -8.95 21.42
C GLN A 163 -6.03 -10.24 21.41
N GLU A 164 -6.73 -10.52 20.31
CA GLU A 164 -7.54 -11.74 20.18
C GLU A 164 -6.68 -13.01 20.18
N PHE A 165 -5.56 -13.02 19.45
CA PHE A 165 -4.67 -14.19 19.38
C PHE A 165 -3.99 -14.44 20.73
N SER A 166 -3.61 -13.37 21.45
CA SER A 166 -3.03 -13.48 22.80
C SER A 166 -4.02 -14.02 23.84
N ALA A 167 -5.33 -13.89 23.57
CA ALA A 167 -6.39 -14.38 24.44
C ALA A 167 -6.82 -15.83 24.11
N SER A 168 -6.33 -16.39 23.01
CA SER A 168 -6.57 -17.79 22.64
C SER A 168 -5.55 -18.71 23.31
N ASP A 169 -5.93 -19.95 23.63
CA ASP A 169 -5.06 -20.94 24.30
C ASP A 169 -3.79 -21.30 23.51
N GLY A 170 -3.71 -20.92 22.24
CA GLY A 170 -2.52 -21.05 21.41
C GLY A 170 -1.49 -19.98 21.75
N ASN A 171 -0.39 -20.37 22.39
CA ASN A 171 0.72 -19.50 22.79
C ASN A 171 1.51 -18.88 21.59
N GLN A 172 0.99 -18.97 20.36
CA GLN A 172 1.63 -18.55 19.11
C GLN A 172 1.05 -17.23 18.60
N ASN A 173 1.81 -16.15 18.79
CA ASN A 173 1.37 -14.78 18.48
C ASN A 173 1.91 -14.26 17.15
N ILE A 174 1.15 -13.38 16.49
CA ILE A 174 1.57 -12.70 15.26
C ILE A 174 2.80 -11.81 15.55
N VAL A 175 3.87 -11.99 14.78
CA VAL A 175 5.09 -11.17 14.91
C VAL A 175 4.94 -9.83 14.20
N ASP A 176 5.67 -8.83 14.68
CA ASP A 176 5.61 -7.46 14.16
C ASP A 176 6.99 -6.92 13.79
N ILE A 177 7.08 -6.43 12.57
CA ILE A 177 8.28 -5.82 11.98
C ILE A 177 8.00 -4.38 11.49
N GLY A 178 6.82 -3.85 11.81
CA GLY A 178 6.34 -2.54 11.41
C GLY A 178 5.57 -2.52 10.10
N SER A 179 5.18 -1.31 9.70
CA SER A 179 4.53 -1.06 8.41
C SER A 179 5.52 -1.11 7.25
N CYS A 180 4.99 -1.30 6.03
CA CYS A 180 5.77 -1.32 4.79
C CYS A 180 6.78 -0.16 4.68
N GLY A 181 8.08 -0.51 4.61
CA GLY A 181 9.18 0.45 4.52
C GLY A 181 9.08 1.35 3.28
N LEU A 182 8.63 0.81 2.14
CA LEU A 182 8.43 1.58 0.90
C LEU A 182 7.42 2.73 1.08
N HIS A 183 6.32 2.46 1.78
CA HIS A 183 5.31 3.48 2.06
C HIS A 183 5.80 4.54 3.04
N VAL A 184 6.59 4.12 4.04
CA VAL A 184 7.21 5.05 4.99
C VAL A 184 8.12 6.02 4.27
N VAL A 185 9.01 5.52 3.41
CA VAL A 185 9.96 6.35 2.68
C VAL A 185 9.24 7.23 1.63
N SER A 186 8.26 6.68 0.90
CA SER A 186 7.44 7.46 -0.05
C SER A 186 6.65 8.57 0.64
N GLY A 187 6.03 8.25 1.76
CA GLY A 187 5.31 9.22 2.59
C GLY A 187 6.23 10.29 3.16
N ALA A 188 7.43 9.91 3.61
CA ALA A 188 8.44 10.84 4.12
C ALA A 188 8.92 11.84 3.06
N PHE A 189 9.20 11.37 1.85
CA PHE A 189 9.57 12.23 0.73
C PHE A 189 8.44 13.24 0.42
N LYS A 190 7.18 12.78 0.35
CA LYS A 190 6.00 13.66 0.24
C LYS A 190 5.93 14.70 1.36
N THR A 191 6.14 14.30 2.62
CA THR A 191 6.11 15.23 3.76
C THR A 191 7.23 16.27 3.66
N GLY A 192 8.43 15.87 3.23
CA GLY A 192 9.53 16.78 2.94
C GLY A 192 9.17 17.81 1.86
N HIS A 193 8.46 17.42 0.81
CA HIS A 193 7.97 18.39 -0.18
C HIS A 193 6.96 19.38 0.40
N ASN A 194 5.98 18.88 1.14
CA ASN A 194 4.89 19.71 1.67
C ASN A 194 5.39 20.83 2.61
N VAL A 195 6.49 20.60 3.35
CA VAL A 195 7.00 21.61 4.29
C VAL A 195 7.70 22.79 3.58
N THR A 196 8.27 22.57 2.40
CA THR A 196 9.00 23.63 1.65
C THR A 196 8.10 24.67 1.01
N LYS A 197 6.79 24.42 0.90
CA LYS A 197 5.79 25.29 0.25
C LYS A 197 6.17 25.74 -1.17
N TRP A 198 7.06 25.02 -1.86
CA TRP A 198 7.50 25.35 -3.22
C TRP A 198 6.42 25.17 -4.31
N ASN A 199 5.24 24.64 -3.97
CA ASN A 199 4.15 24.34 -4.91
C ASN A 199 4.57 23.46 -6.10
N THR A 200 5.66 22.69 -5.95
CA THR A 200 6.26 21.91 -7.04
C THR A 200 5.36 20.77 -7.50
N VAL A 201 4.50 20.23 -6.63
CA VAL A 201 3.47 19.24 -7.00
C VAL A 201 2.45 19.83 -7.95
N VAL A 202 1.94 21.02 -7.62
CA VAL A 202 0.97 21.73 -8.42
C VAL A 202 1.57 22.04 -9.78
N PHE A 203 2.82 22.52 -9.79
CA PHE A 203 3.58 22.76 -11.01
C PHE A 203 3.74 21.49 -11.86
N LEU A 204 4.31 20.40 -11.34
CA LEU A 204 4.60 19.18 -12.11
C LEU A 204 3.34 18.53 -12.68
N ARG A 205 2.24 18.51 -11.92
CA ARG A 205 0.94 18.02 -12.40
C ARG A 205 0.36 18.91 -13.50
N SER A 206 0.39 20.22 -13.29
CA SER A 206 -0.13 21.20 -14.24
C SER A 206 0.69 21.20 -15.53
N LEU A 207 2.00 21.02 -15.43
CA LEU A 207 2.92 20.92 -16.56
C LEU A 207 2.55 19.78 -17.50
N TYR A 208 2.26 18.60 -16.96
CA TYR A 208 1.78 17.47 -17.76
C TYR A 208 0.36 17.70 -18.31
N ASN A 209 -0.57 18.13 -17.46
CA ASN A 209 -1.98 18.32 -17.84
C ASN A 209 -2.18 19.44 -18.85
N LEU A 210 -1.29 20.42 -18.91
CA LEU A 210 -1.29 21.47 -19.93
C LEU A 210 -1.24 20.87 -21.33
N PHE A 211 -0.45 19.83 -21.56
CA PHE A 211 -0.29 19.22 -22.89
C PHE A 211 -1.02 17.88 -23.06
N LYS A 212 -1.53 17.30 -21.96
CA LYS A 212 -2.24 16.02 -21.97
C LYS A 212 -3.57 16.14 -22.73
N ASN A 213 -3.76 15.29 -23.75
CA ASN A 213 -4.99 15.21 -24.55
C ASN A 213 -5.41 16.52 -25.23
N VAL A 214 -4.47 17.45 -25.46
CA VAL A 214 -4.76 18.72 -26.17
C VAL A 214 -3.81 18.89 -27.35
N PRO A 215 -4.18 18.37 -28.55
CA PRO A 215 -3.33 18.41 -29.74
C PRO A 215 -2.92 19.81 -30.17
N ALA A 216 -3.83 20.80 -30.10
CA ALA A 216 -3.55 22.18 -30.49
C ALA A 216 -2.39 22.78 -29.68
N ARG A 217 -2.43 22.69 -28.34
CA ARG A 217 -1.34 23.18 -27.47
C ARG A 217 -0.03 22.44 -27.69
N ARG A 218 -0.07 21.17 -28.09
CA ARG A 218 1.15 20.42 -28.44
C ARG A 218 1.74 20.92 -29.75
N ALA A 219 0.90 21.21 -30.75
CA ALA A 219 1.34 21.82 -32.01
C ALA A 219 1.94 23.20 -31.77
N ASP A 220 1.28 24.05 -30.98
CA ASP A 220 1.78 25.37 -30.59
C ASP A 220 3.12 25.28 -29.85
N TYR A 221 3.24 24.36 -28.89
CA TYR A 221 4.50 24.12 -28.18
C TYR A 221 5.63 23.75 -29.12
N VAL A 222 5.40 22.82 -30.05
CA VAL A 222 6.42 22.42 -31.04
C VAL A 222 6.78 23.59 -31.94
N ASN A 223 5.80 24.35 -32.42
CA ASN A 223 6.01 25.51 -33.30
C ASN A 223 6.80 26.63 -32.61
N PHE A 224 6.42 26.99 -31.37
CA PHE A 224 7.04 28.10 -30.64
C PHE A 224 8.41 27.77 -30.06
N THR A 225 8.69 26.50 -29.77
CA THR A 225 9.91 26.10 -29.04
C THR A 225 10.88 25.28 -29.87
N GLY A 226 10.42 24.68 -30.97
CA GLY A 226 11.16 23.68 -31.76
C GLY A 226 11.31 22.32 -31.06
N SER A 227 10.77 22.15 -29.85
CA SER A 227 10.93 20.94 -29.04
C SER A 227 9.78 19.97 -29.24
N ILE A 228 10.11 18.71 -29.50
CA ILE A 228 9.16 17.57 -29.48
C ILE A 228 9.15 16.84 -28.13
N LEU A 229 9.96 17.29 -27.17
CA LEU A 229 10.01 16.70 -25.83
C LEU A 229 8.91 17.28 -24.95
N PHE A 230 8.07 16.41 -24.39
CA PHE A 230 6.95 16.79 -23.54
C PHE A 230 7.16 16.38 -22.07
N PRO A 231 6.49 17.06 -21.13
CA PRO A 231 6.48 16.69 -19.72
C PRO A 231 5.95 15.27 -19.48
N LEU A 232 6.45 14.60 -18.44
CA LEU A 232 5.95 13.30 -17.99
C LEU A 232 4.92 13.44 -16.87
N LYS A 233 4.05 12.45 -16.74
CA LYS A 233 3.03 12.41 -15.69
C LYS A 233 3.68 12.28 -14.32
N PHE A 234 3.34 13.19 -13.42
CA PHE A 234 3.69 13.11 -11.99
C PHE A 234 2.62 12.32 -11.21
N CYS A 235 3.04 11.36 -10.39
CA CYS A 235 2.18 10.56 -9.52
C CYS A 235 2.14 11.15 -8.10
N SER A 236 0.98 11.61 -7.64
CA SER A 236 0.83 12.19 -6.29
C SER A 236 0.74 11.17 -5.15
N VAL A 237 0.72 9.87 -5.48
CA VAL A 237 0.61 8.77 -4.52
C VAL A 237 1.95 8.05 -4.38
N ARG A 238 2.55 7.63 -5.50
CA ARG A 238 3.87 6.98 -5.57
C ARG A 238 4.93 8.01 -5.88
N TRP A 239 5.31 8.78 -4.87
CA TRP A 239 6.21 9.91 -5.01
C TRP A 239 7.59 9.56 -5.54
N LEU A 240 7.97 8.35 -5.21
CA LEU A 240 9.29 7.83 -5.27
C LEU A 240 9.61 7.26 -6.68
N GLU A 241 8.59 7.12 -7.54
CA GLU A 241 8.70 6.84 -8.97
C GLU A 241 8.82 8.13 -9.82
N ASN A 242 8.77 9.31 -9.20
CA ASN A 242 8.73 10.59 -9.92
C ASN A 242 10.11 11.17 -10.30
N GLY A 243 11.22 10.49 -10.00
CA GLY A 243 12.57 10.95 -10.40
C GLY A 243 12.63 11.28 -11.88
N LYS A 244 12.11 10.38 -12.73
CA LYS A 244 11.99 10.60 -14.19
C LYS A 244 11.12 11.80 -14.57
N ALA A 245 10.04 12.05 -13.83
CA ALA A 245 9.16 13.20 -14.07
C ALA A 245 9.84 14.52 -13.69
N LEU A 246 10.60 14.55 -12.59
CA LEU A 246 11.43 15.68 -12.17
C LEU A 246 12.54 15.97 -13.19
N ALA A 247 13.27 14.94 -13.61
CA ALA A 247 14.31 15.06 -14.62
C ALA A 247 13.75 15.59 -15.95
N ARG A 248 12.61 15.06 -16.41
CA ARG A 248 11.95 15.59 -17.62
C ARG A 248 11.49 17.03 -17.43
N ALA A 249 10.95 17.38 -16.26
CA ALA A 249 10.51 18.74 -15.98
C ALA A 249 11.66 19.75 -16.08
N LEU A 250 12.84 19.43 -15.52
CA LEU A 250 14.05 20.24 -15.69
C LEU A 250 14.45 20.39 -17.17
N GLN A 251 14.43 19.29 -17.92
CA GLN A 251 14.82 19.28 -19.33
C GLN A 251 13.91 20.16 -20.20
N VAL A 252 12.60 20.13 -19.97
CA VAL A 252 11.63 20.89 -20.79
C VAL A 252 11.41 22.32 -20.29
N LEU A 253 11.88 22.68 -19.09
CA LEU A 253 11.62 23.97 -18.47
C LEU A 253 12.02 25.17 -19.34
N PRO A 254 13.18 25.22 -20.02
CA PRO A 254 13.54 26.33 -20.90
C PRO A 254 12.54 26.51 -22.06
N ASN A 255 12.04 25.41 -22.60
CA ASN A 255 11.06 25.43 -23.69
C ASN A 255 9.68 25.84 -23.17
N VAL A 256 9.32 25.46 -21.95
CA VAL A 256 8.07 25.87 -21.31
C VAL A 256 8.06 27.39 -21.04
N VAL A 257 9.19 27.96 -20.61
CA VAL A 257 9.34 29.42 -20.49
C VAL A 257 9.09 30.10 -21.83
N LYS A 258 9.77 29.65 -22.91
CA LYS A 258 9.56 30.18 -24.28
C LYS A 258 8.09 30.07 -24.73
N TYR A 259 7.45 28.94 -24.46
CA TYR A 259 6.03 28.73 -24.77
C TYR A 259 5.14 29.75 -24.07
N VAL A 260 5.34 29.96 -22.76
CA VAL A 260 4.56 30.95 -21.97
C VAL A 260 4.78 32.37 -22.49
N GLU A 261 6.01 32.74 -22.83
CA GLU A 261 6.35 34.05 -23.41
C GLU A 261 5.65 34.28 -24.76
N HIS A 262 5.71 33.30 -25.67
CA HIS A 262 5.05 33.39 -26.98
C HIS A 262 3.54 33.49 -26.87
N VAL A 263 2.93 32.65 -26.04
CA VAL A 263 1.48 32.65 -25.80
C VAL A 263 0.99 34.00 -25.25
N LYS A 264 1.77 34.61 -24.34
CA LYS A 264 1.49 35.97 -23.84
C LYS A 264 1.60 37.02 -24.94
N LYS A 265 2.63 36.94 -25.77
CA LYS A 265 2.85 37.86 -26.90
C LYS A 265 1.71 37.79 -27.91
N GLU A 266 1.22 36.59 -28.23
CA GLU A 266 0.10 36.39 -29.14
C GLU A 266 -1.28 36.70 -28.52
N LYS A 267 -1.35 36.98 -27.21
CA LYS A 267 -2.61 37.16 -26.45
C LYS A 267 -3.56 35.96 -26.55
N LYS A 268 -3.05 34.75 -26.87
CA LYS A 268 -3.83 33.51 -26.98
C LYS A 268 -3.70 32.64 -25.73
N LEU A 269 -3.98 33.22 -24.57
CA LEU A 269 -3.79 32.56 -23.28
C LEU A 269 -4.73 31.34 -23.13
N PRO A 270 -4.21 30.14 -22.82
CA PRO A 270 -5.06 29.01 -22.49
C PRO A 270 -5.88 29.31 -21.23
N ALA A 271 -7.21 29.29 -21.37
CA ALA A 271 -8.14 29.43 -20.26
C ALA A 271 -8.24 28.13 -19.45
N CYS A 272 -7.16 27.71 -18.79
CA CYS A 272 -7.17 26.56 -17.88
C CYS A 272 -6.27 26.77 -16.67
N GLY A 273 -6.67 26.22 -15.52
CA GLY A 273 -5.89 26.32 -14.27
C GLY A 273 -4.47 25.75 -14.39
N SER A 274 -4.27 24.73 -15.24
CA SER A 274 -2.92 24.20 -15.49
C SER A 274 -1.97 25.23 -16.12
N TYR A 275 -2.47 26.07 -17.02
CA TYR A 275 -1.65 27.15 -17.58
C TYR A 275 -1.35 28.21 -16.52
N ALA A 276 -2.34 28.63 -15.73
CA ALA A 276 -2.14 29.63 -14.67
C ALA A 276 -1.07 29.20 -13.64
N HIS A 277 -1.08 27.92 -13.23
CA HIS A 277 -0.06 27.38 -12.34
C HIS A 277 1.33 27.34 -12.98
N VAL A 278 1.42 26.92 -14.26
CA VAL A 278 2.70 26.88 -14.99
C VAL A 278 3.24 28.30 -15.17
N GLU A 279 2.40 29.25 -15.57
CA GLU A 279 2.76 30.65 -15.75
C GLU A 279 3.27 31.29 -14.45
N THR A 280 2.65 30.97 -13.32
CA THR A 280 3.09 31.45 -12.01
C THR A 280 4.42 30.82 -11.61
N ALA A 281 4.57 29.51 -11.81
CA ALA A 281 5.78 28.80 -11.42
C ALA A 281 7.02 29.24 -12.22
N VAL A 282 6.90 29.49 -13.53
CA VAL A 282 8.05 29.91 -14.36
C VAL A 282 8.57 31.31 -14.04
N LYS A 283 7.84 32.11 -13.25
CA LYS A 283 8.31 33.41 -12.73
C LYS A 283 9.31 33.26 -11.57
N ASP A 284 9.35 32.09 -10.93
CA ASP A 284 10.29 31.80 -9.86
C ASP A 284 11.66 31.43 -10.44
N GLU A 285 12.60 32.37 -10.40
CA GLU A 285 13.98 32.17 -10.89
C GLU A 285 14.69 30.99 -10.21
N MET A 286 14.29 30.63 -8.97
CA MET A 286 14.88 29.53 -8.21
C MET A 286 14.23 28.17 -8.49
N LEU A 287 13.17 28.11 -9.31
CA LEU A 287 12.49 26.87 -9.65
C LEU A 287 13.44 25.78 -10.20
N PRO A 288 14.38 26.06 -11.13
CA PRO A 288 15.33 25.05 -11.60
C PRO A 288 16.21 24.49 -10.47
N VAL A 289 16.67 25.36 -9.56
CA VAL A 289 17.52 24.96 -8.41
C VAL A 289 16.73 24.06 -7.46
N LYS A 290 15.48 24.42 -7.16
CA LYS A 290 14.55 23.61 -6.34
C LYS A 290 14.30 22.24 -6.99
N LEU A 291 13.99 22.20 -8.29
CA LEU A 291 13.78 20.97 -9.05
C LEU A 291 15.02 20.07 -9.08
N ALA A 292 16.21 20.63 -9.28
CA ALA A 292 17.47 19.89 -9.29
C ALA A 292 17.82 19.32 -7.92
N PHE A 293 17.59 20.07 -6.84
CA PHE A 293 17.75 19.55 -5.48
C PHE A 293 16.79 18.40 -5.19
N MET A 294 15.49 18.55 -5.53
CA MET A 294 14.49 17.49 -5.33
C MET A 294 14.83 16.24 -6.14
N LEU A 295 15.30 16.40 -7.38
CA LEU A 295 15.76 15.29 -8.20
C LEU A 295 16.93 14.56 -7.53
N SER A 296 17.92 15.31 -7.02
CA SER A 296 19.06 14.72 -6.32
C SER A 296 18.64 13.90 -5.09
N VAL A 297 17.66 14.37 -4.31
CA VAL A 297 17.15 13.57 -3.19
C VAL A 297 16.33 12.37 -3.69
N SER A 298 15.57 12.52 -4.76
CA SER A 298 14.85 11.40 -5.39
C SER A 298 15.81 10.29 -5.82
N GLU A 299 16.94 10.63 -6.44
CA GLU A 299 17.96 9.68 -6.90
C GLU A 299 18.66 8.95 -5.74
N GLU A 300 18.75 9.54 -4.55
CA GLU A 300 19.26 8.83 -3.36
C GLU A 300 18.27 7.80 -2.81
N VAL A 301 16.97 8.07 -2.96
CA VAL A 301 15.92 7.24 -2.36
C VAL A 301 15.40 6.17 -3.35
N GLU A 302 15.48 6.41 -4.65
CA GLU A 302 14.99 5.51 -5.70
C GLU A 302 15.65 4.11 -5.68
N PRO A 303 16.95 3.93 -5.40
CA PRO A 303 17.56 2.61 -5.30
C PRO A 303 16.90 1.72 -4.23
N PHE A 304 16.51 2.30 -3.08
CA PHE A 304 15.79 1.59 -2.03
C PHE A 304 14.43 1.08 -2.53
N LEU A 305 13.74 1.83 -3.37
CA LEU A 305 12.49 1.35 -3.96
C LEU A 305 12.71 0.17 -4.88
N ALA A 306 13.62 0.35 -5.84
CA ALA A 306 13.87 -0.64 -6.88
C ALA A 306 14.29 -1.97 -6.27
N GLU A 307 15.08 -1.91 -5.20
CA GLU A 307 15.54 -3.09 -4.47
C GLU A 307 14.39 -3.84 -3.76
N PHE A 308 13.50 -3.13 -3.08
CA PHE A 308 12.47 -3.76 -2.24
C PHE A 308 11.13 -3.98 -2.95
N GLN A 309 10.96 -3.49 -4.19
CA GLN A 309 9.83 -3.78 -5.08
C GLN A 309 9.95 -5.17 -5.73
N THR A 310 10.08 -6.20 -4.90
CA THR A 310 10.22 -7.59 -5.35
C THR A 310 9.42 -8.56 -4.48
N GLU A 311 9.24 -9.78 -4.97
CA GLU A 311 8.63 -10.94 -4.30
C GLU A 311 9.67 -11.81 -3.58
N LYS A 312 10.96 -11.59 -3.84
CA LYS A 312 12.06 -12.27 -3.13
C LYS A 312 12.02 -11.94 -1.62
N PRO A 313 12.52 -12.81 -0.74
CA PRO A 313 12.59 -12.53 0.70
C PRO A 313 13.63 -11.47 1.02
N MET A 314 13.21 -10.21 1.07
CA MET A 314 14.16 -9.09 1.27
C MET A 314 14.26 -8.61 2.72
N LEU A 315 13.51 -9.19 3.67
CA LEU A 315 13.56 -8.76 5.07
C LEU A 315 14.99 -8.75 5.65
N PRO A 316 15.86 -9.75 5.41
CA PRO A 316 17.24 -9.72 5.91
C PRO A 316 18.07 -8.52 5.45
N PHE A 317 17.75 -7.93 4.30
CA PHE A 317 18.46 -6.75 3.77
C PHE A 317 17.85 -5.42 4.22
N LEU A 318 16.63 -5.43 4.77
CA LEU A 318 15.85 -4.23 5.06
C LEU A 318 16.54 -3.30 6.07
N ALA A 319 17.08 -3.86 7.15
CA ALA A 319 17.72 -3.05 8.19
C ALA A 319 18.98 -2.35 7.68
N THR A 320 19.85 -3.08 6.95
CA THR A 320 21.08 -2.53 6.38
C THR A 320 20.81 -1.50 5.30
N ALA A 321 19.79 -1.73 4.45
CA ALA A 321 19.42 -0.78 3.41
C ALA A 321 18.80 0.51 3.98
N LEU A 322 17.95 0.41 5.01
CA LEU A 322 17.40 1.58 5.71
C LEU A 322 18.47 2.37 6.45
N ASP A 323 19.44 1.70 7.08
CA ASP A 323 20.58 2.36 7.72
C ASP A 323 21.40 3.15 6.69
N GLY A 324 21.74 2.54 5.55
CA GLY A 324 22.45 3.20 4.46
C GLY A 324 21.69 4.42 3.90
N LEU A 325 20.38 4.26 3.64
CA LEU A 325 19.52 5.36 3.18
C LEU A 325 19.49 6.53 4.18
N LEU A 326 19.27 6.23 5.47
CA LEU A 326 19.25 7.24 6.51
C LEU A 326 20.62 7.91 6.66
N ARG A 327 21.72 7.18 6.59
CA ARG A 327 23.07 7.77 6.63
C ARG A 327 23.33 8.69 5.44
N SER A 328 22.88 8.32 4.24
CA SER A 328 22.98 9.17 3.05
C SER A 328 22.25 10.50 3.26
N LEU A 329 20.98 10.44 3.67
CA LEU A 329 20.15 11.63 3.88
C LEU A 329 20.66 12.48 5.06
N LEU A 330 20.93 11.85 6.21
CA LEU A 330 21.41 12.54 7.40
C LEU A 330 22.81 13.11 7.18
N GLY A 331 23.69 12.45 6.41
CA GLY A 331 25.02 12.96 6.08
C GLY A 331 25.02 14.30 5.34
N ARG A 332 23.89 14.68 4.73
CA ARG A 332 23.72 16.01 4.11
C ARG A 332 23.47 17.13 5.12
N ILE A 333 22.97 16.83 6.32
CA ILE A 333 22.51 17.85 7.29
C ILE A 333 23.02 17.67 8.73
N VAL A 334 23.48 16.48 9.12
CA VAL A 334 23.98 16.18 10.46
C VAL A 334 25.50 16.32 10.47
N LEU A 335 26.04 16.84 11.57
CA LEU A 335 27.49 16.91 11.78
C LEU A 335 28.13 15.52 11.73
N LYS A 336 29.27 15.42 11.03
CA LYS A 336 29.94 14.15 10.77
C LYS A 336 30.26 13.39 12.05
N GLU A 337 30.74 14.08 13.08
CA GLU A 337 31.12 13.49 14.37
C GLU A 337 29.91 12.86 15.08
N LYS A 338 28.72 13.47 14.92
CA LYS A 338 27.46 12.96 15.50
C LYS A 338 26.96 11.73 14.73
N LEU A 339 27.10 11.73 13.41
CA LEU A 339 26.69 10.61 12.57
C LEU A 339 27.62 9.40 12.75
N ASP A 340 28.93 9.63 12.84
CA ASP A 340 29.95 8.59 13.06
C ASP A 340 29.81 7.96 14.46
N ALA A 341 29.45 8.75 15.48
CA ALA A 341 29.14 8.24 16.82
C ALA A 341 27.92 7.30 16.86
N ALA A 342 27.02 7.39 15.87
CA ALA A 342 25.83 6.56 15.75
C ALA A 342 26.12 5.22 15.04
N GLY A 343 27.03 4.42 15.59
CA GLY A 343 27.51 3.16 14.99
C GLY A 343 26.53 1.97 14.99
N THR A 344 25.28 2.14 15.44
CA THR A 344 24.26 1.06 15.43
C THR A 344 22.93 1.57 14.92
N PHE A 345 22.09 0.67 14.40
CA PHE A 345 20.71 0.99 13.94
C PHE A 345 19.92 1.77 15.00
N SER A 346 20.00 1.34 16.26
CA SER A 346 19.30 1.95 17.39
C SER A 346 19.82 3.35 17.73
N LYS A 347 21.12 3.61 17.56
CA LYS A 347 21.72 4.93 17.81
C LYS A 347 21.38 5.89 16.67
N LEU A 348 21.38 5.42 15.42
CA LEU A 348 21.05 6.21 14.24
C LEU A 348 19.64 6.82 14.32
N ILE A 349 18.64 5.99 14.64
CA ILE A 349 17.24 6.45 14.76
C ILE A 349 16.97 7.30 16.02
N LYS A 350 17.96 7.46 16.91
CA LYS A 350 17.89 8.29 18.13
C LYS A 350 18.59 9.64 17.98
N ILE A 351 19.19 9.93 16.82
CA ILE A 351 19.76 11.26 16.57
C ILE A 351 18.63 12.29 16.64
N ASP A 352 18.77 13.24 17.55
CA ASP A 352 17.84 14.33 17.71
C ASP A 352 18.06 15.38 16.62
N LEU A 353 17.13 15.47 15.67
CA LEU A 353 17.16 16.44 14.56
C LEU A 353 16.61 17.81 14.95
N GLU A 354 16.03 17.96 16.15
CA GLU A 354 15.59 19.24 16.68
C GLU A 354 16.71 19.99 17.40
N ASN A 355 17.71 19.27 17.92
CA ASN A 355 18.88 19.88 18.53
C ASN A 355 19.77 20.57 17.46
N PRO A 356 19.91 21.91 17.49
CA PRO A 356 20.72 22.64 16.53
C PRO A 356 22.20 22.24 16.55
N ASN A 357 22.71 21.75 17.68
CA ASN A 357 24.10 21.30 17.84
C ASN A 357 24.40 19.99 17.11
N ASN A 358 23.37 19.33 16.55
CA ASN A 358 23.55 18.15 15.72
C ASN A 358 23.52 18.48 14.22
N ILE A 359 23.01 19.66 13.84
CA ILE A 359 22.73 20.03 12.45
C ILE A 359 23.80 21.01 11.94
N ILE A 360 24.20 20.87 10.68
CA ILE A 360 25.17 21.76 10.07
C ILE A 360 24.58 23.16 9.85
N GLY A 361 25.42 24.19 9.99
CA GLY A 361 25.02 25.56 9.75
C GLY A 361 24.66 25.82 8.28
N ILE A 362 23.74 26.75 8.03
CA ILE A 362 23.24 27.07 6.67
C ILE A 362 24.37 27.48 5.72
N ALA A 363 25.40 28.17 6.23
CA ALA A 363 26.56 28.56 5.43
C ALA A 363 27.34 27.34 4.92
N ALA A 364 27.52 26.33 5.79
CA ALA A 364 28.24 25.09 5.50
C ALA A 364 27.41 24.09 4.67
N PHE A 365 26.08 24.22 4.64
CA PHE A 365 25.22 23.33 3.87
C PHE A 365 25.49 23.39 2.37
N ASP A 366 25.72 22.21 1.79
CA ASP A 366 25.86 21.99 0.36
C ASP A 366 24.53 21.57 -0.28
N ILE A 367 24.01 22.39 -1.20
CA ILE A 367 22.79 22.10 -1.98
C ILE A 367 22.99 20.98 -3.02
N GLY A 368 24.22 20.50 -3.21
CA GLY A 368 24.58 19.46 -4.17
C GLY A 368 24.96 20.02 -5.54
N LEU A 369 25.69 19.20 -6.31
CA LEU A 369 26.25 19.60 -7.61
C LEU A 369 25.19 19.93 -8.65
N ALA A 370 24.09 19.18 -8.70
CA ALA A 370 22.99 19.43 -9.64
C ALA A 370 22.36 20.81 -9.40
N ALA A 371 22.00 21.13 -8.15
CA ALA A 371 21.43 22.41 -7.79
C ALA A 371 22.43 23.56 -7.96
N LYS A 372 23.72 23.36 -7.64
CA LYS A 372 24.80 24.32 -7.93
C LYS A 372 24.94 24.61 -9.42
N SER A 373 24.80 23.59 -10.28
CA SER A 373 24.86 23.75 -11.73
C SER A 373 23.74 24.65 -12.24
N GLU A 374 22.50 24.42 -11.78
CA GLU A 374 21.38 25.30 -12.13
C GLU A 374 21.53 26.72 -11.57
N LEU A 375 22.04 26.85 -10.33
CA LEU A 375 22.27 28.15 -9.70
C LEU A 375 23.29 29.01 -10.47
N ARG A 376 24.32 28.40 -11.07
CA ARG A 376 25.31 29.10 -11.91
C ARG A 376 24.74 29.67 -13.21
N LYS A 377 23.58 29.16 -13.66
CA LYS A 377 22.90 29.67 -14.86
C LYS A 377 22.08 30.93 -14.57
N ILE A 378 21.83 31.25 -13.30
CA ILE A 378 21.09 32.44 -12.88
C ILE A 378 22.06 33.63 -12.85
N THR A 379 21.74 34.68 -13.59
CA THR A 379 22.52 35.92 -13.60
C THR A 379 22.29 36.68 -12.30
N LYS A 380 23.34 36.87 -11.49
CA LYS A 380 23.31 37.62 -10.20
C LYS A 380 22.16 37.15 -9.26
N PRO A 381 22.19 35.90 -8.78
CA PRO A 381 21.15 35.39 -7.89
C PRO A 381 21.11 36.21 -6.59
N SER A 382 19.90 36.54 -6.13
CA SER A 382 19.71 37.21 -4.84
C SER A 382 20.29 36.37 -3.70
N HIS A 383 21.23 36.94 -2.92
CA HIS A 383 21.82 36.26 -1.77
C HIS A 383 20.74 35.78 -0.78
N THR A 384 19.73 36.61 -0.53
CA THR A 384 18.59 36.26 0.33
C THR A 384 17.81 35.07 -0.21
N ALA A 385 17.56 35.01 -1.53
CA ALA A 385 16.88 33.88 -2.16
C ALA A 385 17.71 32.59 -2.05
N VAL A 386 19.03 32.66 -2.27
CA VAL A 386 19.94 31.51 -2.11
C VAL A 386 19.90 30.98 -0.67
N VAL A 387 19.99 31.87 0.31
CA VAL A 387 19.92 31.50 1.74
C VAL A 387 18.55 30.90 2.09
N SER A 388 17.45 31.43 1.54
CA SER A 388 16.11 30.85 1.73
C SER A 388 16.02 29.43 1.19
N VAL A 389 16.46 29.22 -0.06
CA VAL A 389 16.46 27.89 -0.69
C VAL A 389 17.32 26.90 0.13
N LYS A 390 18.49 27.32 0.62
CA LYS A 390 19.31 26.47 1.50
C LYS A 390 18.58 26.07 2.78
N LYS A 391 17.92 27.02 3.46
CA LYS A 391 17.11 26.74 4.66
C LYS A 391 16.00 25.74 4.36
N GLU A 392 15.29 25.94 3.26
CA GLU A 392 14.20 25.08 2.80
C GLU A 392 14.71 23.67 2.44
N CYS A 393 15.89 23.55 1.82
CA CYS A 393 16.54 22.27 1.51
C CYS A 393 16.93 21.50 2.78
N ILE A 394 17.50 22.18 3.79
CA ILE A 394 17.80 21.57 5.10
C ILE A 394 16.50 21.08 5.75
N LEU A 395 15.46 21.92 5.74
CA LEU A 395 14.15 21.58 6.28
C LEU A 395 13.53 20.38 5.57
N PHE A 396 13.63 20.30 4.25
CA PHE A 396 13.18 19.16 3.44
C PHE A 396 13.83 17.86 3.92
N ILE A 397 15.17 17.82 3.99
CA ILE A 397 15.93 16.61 4.38
C ILE A 397 15.64 16.25 5.84
N LYS A 398 15.57 17.25 6.73
CA LYS A 398 15.26 17.07 8.14
C LYS A 398 13.91 16.40 8.32
N VAL A 399 12.86 16.96 7.72
CA VAL A 399 11.49 16.44 7.84
C VAL A 399 11.35 15.07 7.17
N CYS A 400 11.96 14.87 6.00
CA CYS A 400 12.00 13.57 5.34
C CYS A 400 12.65 12.51 6.25
N SER A 401 13.85 12.78 6.76
CA SER A 401 14.60 11.85 7.62
C SER A 401 13.86 11.59 8.94
N ALA A 402 13.32 12.63 9.57
CA ALA A 402 12.50 12.50 10.78
C ALA A 402 11.28 11.61 10.55
N LYS A 403 10.61 11.73 9.39
CA LYS A 403 9.44 10.91 9.07
C LYS A 403 9.80 9.46 8.80
N ILE A 404 10.94 9.20 8.13
CA ILE A 404 11.48 7.84 7.99
C ILE A 404 11.74 7.25 9.37
N ILE A 405 12.43 7.98 10.26
CA ILE A 405 12.73 7.56 11.63
C ILE A 405 11.45 7.29 12.42
N GLU A 406 10.46 8.17 12.37
CA GLU A 406 9.18 8.07 13.11
C GLU A 406 8.46 6.74 12.85
N ARG A 407 8.45 6.26 11.60
CA ARG A 407 7.72 5.05 11.20
C ARG A 407 8.64 3.92 10.74
N SER A 408 9.93 3.99 11.09
CA SER A 408 10.93 3.06 10.56
C SER A 408 10.73 1.62 11.06
N PRO A 409 10.82 0.63 10.15
CA PRO A 409 11.01 -0.77 10.53
C PRO A 409 12.23 -1.02 11.46
N LEU A 410 13.23 -0.13 11.48
CA LEU A 410 14.40 -0.23 12.37
C LEU A 410 14.08 -0.14 13.86
N LYS A 411 12.87 0.32 14.23
CA LYS A 411 12.38 0.31 15.61
C LYS A 411 12.15 -1.10 16.15
N TYR A 412 11.90 -2.05 15.25
CA TYR A 412 11.51 -3.42 15.61
C TYR A 412 12.75 -4.30 15.73
N LYS A 413 12.85 -5.02 16.86
CA LYS A 413 13.97 -5.93 17.15
C LYS A 413 14.11 -6.98 16.05
N LEU A 414 13.01 -7.61 15.63
CA LEU A 414 13.01 -8.67 14.62
C LEU A 414 13.50 -8.18 13.25
N THR A 415 13.13 -6.97 12.82
CA THR A 415 13.66 -6.37 11.58
C THR A 415 15.18 -6.22 11.63
N ARG A 416 15.73 -5.77 12.76
CA ARG A 416 17.19 -5.66 12.94
C ARG A 416 17.84 -7.03 13.01
N GLY A 417 17.28 -7.94 13.80
CA GLY A 417 17.81 -9.28 14.01
C GLY A 417 17.80 -10.14 12.73
N ALA A 418 16.80 -9.96 11.86
CA ALA A 418 16.73 -10.66 10.56
C ALA A 418 17.94 -10.41 9.66
N SER A 419 18.71 -9.33 9.89
CA SER A 419 19.98 -9.09 9.19
C SER A 419 21.04 -10.17 9.45
N CYS A 420 20.86 -11.04 10.43
CA CYS A 420 21.69 -12.25 10.59
C CYS A 420 21.64 -13.19 9.38
N LEU A 421 20.63 -13.09 8.51
CA LEU A 421 20.54 -13.87 7.27
C LEU A 421 21.07 -13.11 6.05
N ASN A 422 21.53 -11.87 6.21
CA ASN A 422 22.19 -11.11 5.16
C ASN A 422 23.60 -11.67 4.95
N SER A 423 23.87 -12.23 3.77
CA SER A 423 25.14 -12.90 3.47
C SER A 423 26.35 -12.00 3.70
N ALA A 424 26.25 -10.69 3.43
CA ALA A 424 27.33 -9.74 3.64
C ALA A 424 27.63 -9.53 5.14
N VAL A 425 26.61 -9.55 5.99
CA VAL A 425 26.77 -9.44 7.46
C VAL A 425 27.45 -10.71 7.99
N CYS A 426 26.97 -11.88 7.58
CA CYS A 426 27.54 -13.19 7.95
C CYS A 426 29.00 -13.33 7.53
N ALA A 427 29.30 -12.90 6.30
CA ALA A 427 30.64 -13.00 5.73
C ALA A 427 31.64 -12.04 6.36
N ALA A 428 31.17 -10.92 6.90
CA ALA A 428 32.00 -9.90 7.52
C ALA A 428 32.38 -10.26 8.97
N SER A 429 31.44 -10.75 9.79
CA SER A 429 31.70 -11.22 11.14
C SER A 429 30.64 -12.20 11.61
N VAL A 430 31.07 -13.40 11.98
CA VAL A 430 30.19 -14.46 12.52
C VAL A 430 29.60 -14.01 13.86
N GLU A 431 30.38 -13.32 14.69
CA GLU A 431 29.96 -12.81 16.00
C GLU A 431 28.88 -11.72 15.86
N ALA A 432 29.07 -10.80 14.91
CA ALA A 432 28.07 -9.78 14.61
C ALA A 432 26.77 -10.41 14.09
N GLY A 433 26.88 -11.39 13.19
CA GLY A 433 25.74 -12.17 12.70
C GLY A 433 25.00 -12.92 13.81
N GLN A 434 25.74 -13.60 14.69
CA GLN A 434 25.17 -14.33 15.83
C GLN A 434 24.47 -13.40 16.82
N LYS A 435 25.00 -12.20 17.05
CA LYS A 435 24.33 -11.18 17.88
C LYS A 435 22.97 -10.77 17.31
N GLN A 436 22.88 -10.58 15.99
CA GLN A 436 21.61 -10.28 15.33
C GLN A 436 20.66 -11.48 15.36
N LEU A 437 21.20 -12.69 15.20
CA LEU A 437 20.42 -13.93 15.29
C LEU A 437 19.76 -14.05 16.66
N ASN A 438 20.51 -13.86 17.74
CA ASN A 438 19.97 -13.96 19.10
C ASN A 438 18.85 -12.93 19.34
N ILE A 439 18.98 -11.70 18.81
CA ILE A 439 17.89 -10.70 18.87
C ILE A 439 16.62 -11.19 18.14
N ALA A 440 16.76 -11.85 16.99
CA ALA A 440 15.61 -12.40 16.27
C ALA A 440 15.00 -13.60 16.99
N LEU A 441 15.84 -14.51 17.51
CA LEU A 441 15.41 -15.69 18.27
C LEU A 441 14.64 -15.29 19.53
N GLU A 442 15.13 -14.32 20.31
CA GLU A 442 14.43 -13.77 21.48
C GLU A 442 13.00 -13.37 21.13
N VAL A 443 12.81 -12.61 20.04
CA VAL A 443 11.48 -12.18 19.61
C VAL A 443 10.60 -13.37 19.19
N LEU A 444 11.14 -14.32 18.45
CA LEU A 444 10.38 -15.50 18.03
C LEU A 444 9.98 -16.39 19.21
N ILE A 445 10.83 -16.50 20.23
CA ILE A 445 10.55 -17.22 21.47
C ILE A 445 9.48 -16.48 22.30
N GLU A 446 9.60 -15.17 22.46
CA GLU A 446 8.59 -14.31 23.12
C GLU A 446 7.19 -14.46 22.49
N HIS A 447 7.12 -14.78 21.19
CA HIS A 447 5.87 -14.96 20.44
C HIS A 447 5.47 -16.44 20.27
N GLY A 448 6.15 -17.36 20.96
CA GLY A 448 5.87 -18.81 20.92
C GLY A 448 6.12 -19.50 19.58
N ARG A 449 6.85 -18.84 18.67
CA ARG A 449 7.20 -19.39 17.35
C ARG A 449 8.34 -20.40 17.41
N LEU A 450 9.18 -20.28 18.43
CA LEU A 450 10.25 -21.21 18.76
C LEU A 450 10.28 -21.42 20.27
N THR A 451 10.70 -22.61 20.70
CA THR A 451 11.05 -22.86 22.10
C THR A 451 12.46 -22.34 22.39
N GLY A 452 12.78 -22.10 23.68
CA GLY A 452 14.12 -21.73 24.09
C GLY A 452 15.19 -22.73 23.62
N LEU A 453 14.91 -24.03 23.75
CA LEU A 453 15.81 -25.10 23.30
C LEU A 453 16.03 -25.09 21.78
N GLN A 454 14.98 -24.86 20.99
CA GLN A 454 15.12 -24.68 19.55
C GLN A 454 16.00 -23.46 19.21
N GLY A 455 15.84 -22.36 19.95
CA GLY A 455 16.68 -21.17 19.79
C GLY A 455 18.16 -21.43 20.07
N GLU A 456 18.48 -22.13 21.17
CA GLU A 456 19.87 -22.49 21.49
C GLU A 456 20.51 -23.40 20.43
N ARG A 457 19.75 -24.37 19.90
CA ARG A 457 20.20 -25.26 18.83
C ARG A 457 20.41 -24.51 17.51
N ALA A 458 19.50 -23.60 17.16
CA ALA A 458 19.63 -22.74 15.99
C ALA A 458 20.86 -21.82 16.11
N SER A 459 21.10 -21.21 17.28
CA SER A 459 22.26 -20.34 17.52
C SER A 459 23.59 -21.08 17.39
N ARG A 460 23.70 -22.29 17.96
CA ARG A 460 24.88 -23.14 17.79
C ARG A 460 25.11 -23.55 16.33
N SER A 461 24.05 -23.99 15.65
CA SER A 461 24.11 -24.38 14.23
C SER A 461 24.54 -23.22 13.35
N TYR A 462 24.07 -22.01 13.63
CA TYR A 462 24.47 -20.82 12.87
C TYR A 462 25.97 -20.56 12.94
N VAL A 463 26.57 -20.67 14.13
CA VAL A 463 28.03 -20.49 14.28
C VAL A 463 28.77 -21.58 13.52
N GLN A 464 28.33 -22.84 13.58
CA GLN A 464 28.94 -23.94 12.84
C GLN A 464 28.91 -23.70 11.32
N VAL A 465 27.74 -23.35 10.79
CA VAL A 465 27.53 -23.05 9.36
C VAL A 465 28.37 -21.84 8.94
N CYS A 466 28.27 -20.73 9.67
CA CYS A 466 28.95 -19.49 9.30
C CYS A 466 30.47 -19.54 9.54
N SER A 467 30.97 -20.43 10.41
CA SER A 467 32.43 -20.59 10.61
C SER A 467 33.07 -21.54 9.60
N ASN A 468 32.26 -22.29 8.84
CA ASN A 468 32.76 -23.19 7.81
C ASN A 468 33.36 -22.41 6.63
N SER A 469 34.56 -22.80 6.18
CA SER A 469 35.30 -22.10 5.13
C SER A 469 34.59 -22.12 3.77
N THR A 470 33.99 -23.26 3.40
CA THR A 470 33.20 -23.41 2.16
C THR A 470 31.95 -22.53 2.21
N ALA A 471 31.25 -22.53 3.35
CA ALA A 471 30.09 -21.66 3.57
C ALA A 471 30.47 -20.17 3.47
N GLN A 472 31.60 -19.77 4.05
CA GLN A 472 32.12 -18.40 3.96
C GLN A 472 32.41 -17.96 2.53
N VAL A 473 33.01 -18.83 1.72
CA VAL A 473 33.21 -18.55 0.28
C VAL A 473 31.87 -18.39 -0.43
N ARG A 474 30.90 -19.25 -0.13
CA ARG A 474 29.55 -19.20 -0.73
C ARG A 474 28.77 -17.93 -0.34
N LEU A 475 28.83 -17.53 0.93
CA LEU A 475 28.22 -16.30 1.46
C LEU A 475 28.79 -15.05 0.78
N ARG A 476 30.11 -14.98 0.58
CA ARG A 476 30.78 -13.85 -0.10
C ARG A 476 30.46 -13.76 -1.58
N LYS A 477 30.22 -14.90 -2.24
CA LYS A 477 29.89 -14.97 -3.67
C LYS A 477 28.41 -14.71 -3.97
N PHE A 478 27.54 -14.71 -2.95
CA PHE A 478 26.10 -14.55 -3.15
C PHE A 478 25.76 -13.23 -3.83
N ASP A 479 25.07 -13.31 -4.97
CA ASP A 479 24.53 -12.16 -5.69
C ASP A 479 23.01 -12.13 -5.58
N ARG A 480 22.49 -11.25 -4.73
CA ARG A 480 21.04 -11.05 -4.51
C ARG A 480 20.26 -10.66 -5.77
N ALA A 481 20.91 -10.05 -6.78
CA ALA A 481 20.23 -9.70 -8.02
C ALA A 481 19.88 -10.95 -8.83
N ARG A 482 20.80 -11.92 -8.87
CA ARG A 482 20.70 -13.13 -9.70
C ARG A 482 20.18 -14.35 -8.95
N GLU A 483 20.46 -14.43 -7.66
CA GLU A 483 20.16 -15.59 -6.82
C GLU A 483 18.97 -15.35 -5.90
N ARG A 484 18.54 -16.43 -5.23
CA ARG A 484 17.51 -16.44 -4.19
C ARG A 484 18.14 -16.76 -2.83
N LEU A 485 17.77 -15.98 -1.82
CA LEU A 485 18.33 -16.14 -0.48
C LEU A 485 17.88 -17.45 0.17
N GLU A 486 16.68 -17.95 -0.12
CA GLU A 486 16.20 -19.24 0.38
C GLU A 486 17.12 -20.38 -0.06
N LYS A 487 17.46 -20.41 -1.36
CA LYS A 487 18.29 -21.46 -1.95
C LYS A 487 19.69 -21.47 -1.32
N LEU A 488 20.26 -20.30 -1.09
CA LEU A 488 21.52 -20.17 -0.35
C LEU A 488 21.42 -20.79 1.04
N TRP A 489 20.42 -20.41 1.85
CA TRP A 489 20.35 -20.90 3.22
C TRP A 489 19.98 -22.38 3.33
N VAL A 490 19.19 -22.91 2.39
CA VAL A 490 18.90 -24.34 2.29
C VAL A 490 20.18 -25.12 1.97
N GLU A 491 20.97 -24.64 1.00
CA GLU A 491 22.29 -25.20 0.66
C GLU A 491 23.23 -25.19 1.88
N LEU A 492 23.26 -24.08 2.63
CA LEU A 492 24.13 -23.92 3.80
C LEU A 492 23.70 -24.74 5.03
N CYS A 493 22.40 -24.97 5.22
CA CYS A 493 21.92 -25.69 6.39
C CYS A 493 22.02 -27.22 6.22
N ALA A 494 21.92 -27.74 4.99
CA ALA A 494 21.92 -29.18 4.68
C ALA A 494 21.08 -30.03 5.67
N SER A 495 21.16 -31.36 5.61
CA SER A 495 20.33 -32.27 6.43
C SER A 495 20.72 -32.33 7.92
N SER A 496 21.50 -31.38 8.44
CA SER A 496 22.10 -31.46 9.79
C SER A 496 21.80 -30.27 10.69
N HIS A 497 21.10 -29.24 10.19
CA HIS A 497 20.82 -28.01 10.94
C HIS A 497 19.32 -27.67 10.93
N GLU A 498 18.48 -28.61 11.36
CA GLU A 498 17.01 -28.50 11.30
C GLU A 498 16.45 -27.27 12.02
N GLU A 499 16.88 -26.98 13.26
CA GLU A 499 16.35 -25.81 13.99
C GLU A 499 16.79 -24.47 13.40
N LEU A 500 17.98 -24.41 12.80
CA LEU A 500 18.41 -23.22 12.06
C LEU A 500 17.58 -23.07 10.78
N LEU A 501 17.35 -24.16 10.06
CA LEU A 501 16.52 -24.12 8.86
C LEU A 501 15.08 -23.71 9.19
N LEU A 502 14.51 -24.16 10.31
CA LEU A 502 13.21 -23.69 10.80
C LEU A 502 13.21 -22.17 11.04
N PHE A 503 14.24 -21.64 11.71
CA PHE A 503 14.41 -20.21 11.90
C PHE A 503 14.48 -19.46 10.56
N VAL A 504 15.28 -19.95 9.61
CA VAL A 504 15.40 -19.39 8.25
C VAL A 504 14.03 -19.35 7.56
N LYS A 505 13.30 -20.47 7.56
CA LYS A 505 11.97 -20.57 6.94
C LYS A 505 11.01 -19.53 7.53
N ILE A 506 10.96 -19.39 8.85
CA ILE A 506 10.12 -18.38 9.52
C ILE A 506 10.49 -16.97 9.05
N VAL A 507 11.77 -16.59 9.13
CA VAL A 507 12.22 -15.22 8.82
C VAL A 507 12.05 -14.86 7.34
N LEU A 508 12.32 -15.79 6.41
CA LEU A 508 12.19 -15.52 4.97
C LEU A 508 10.72 -15.49 4.50
N CYS A 509 9.81 -16.12 5.24
CA CYS A 509 8.37 -16.01 5.04
C CYS A 509 7.79 -14.65 5.45
N LEU A 510 8.46 -13.91 6.35
CA LEU A 510 8.02 -12.57 6.73
C LEU A 510 8.12 -11.60 5.54
N SER A 511 7.10 -10.77 5.35
CA SER A 511 7.06 -9.82 4.24
C SER A 511 7.67 -8.48 4.63
N HIS A 512 8.69 -8.06 3.88
CA HIS A 512 9.34 -6.75 4.01
C HIS A 512 8.51 -5.56 3.49
N GLY A 513 7.40 -5.81 2.80
CA GLY A 513 6.60 -4.73 2.20
C GLY A 513 5.32 -5.16 1.50
N ASN A 514 4.71 -4.22 0.79
CA ASN A 514 3.40 -4.38 0.14
C ASN A 514 3.51 -4.50 -1.39
N SER A 515 4.71 -4.76 -1.93
CA SER A 515 4.95 -4.84 -3.37
C SER A 515 4.01 -5.84 -4.06
N SER A 516 3.87 -7.05 -3.52
CA SER A 516 2.97 -8.08 -4.05
C SER A 516 1.50 -7.68 -4.00
N VAL A 517 1.12 -6.85 -3.03
CA VAL A 517 -0.28 -6.41 -2.83
C VAL A 517 -0.61 -5.29 -3.78
N GLU A 518 0.30 -4.33 -3.96
CA GLU A 518 0.14 -3.28 -4.97
C GLU A 518 0.15 -3.83 -6.39
N ARG A 519 0.96 -4.86 -6.67
CA ARG A 519 0.87 -5.63 -7.92
C ARG A 519 -0.47 -6.33 -8.01
N GLY A 520 -0.92 -7.00 -6.95
CA GLY A 520 -2.24 -7.63 -6.86
C GLY A 520 -3.38 -6.67 -7.20
N PHE A 521 -3.37 -5.43 -6.69
CA PHE A 521 -4.36 -4.41 -7.05
C PHE A 521 -4.28 -3.96 -8.52
N SER A 522 -3.07 -3.95 -9.09
CA SER A 522 -2.89 -3.63 -10.51
C SER A 522 -3.50 -4.73 -11.38
N VAL A 523 -3.29 -6.00 -11.03
CA VAL A 523 -3.94 -7.12 -11.74
C VAL A 523 -5.45 -7.14 -11.49
N ASN A 524 -5.91 -6.85 -10.27
CA ASN A 524 -7.34 -6.69 -10.00
C ASN A 524 -7.95 -5.65 -10.96
N LYS A 525 -7.27 -4.52 -11.16
CA LYS A 525 -7.72 -3.48 -12.08
C LYS A 525 -7.83 -3.95 -13.53
N GLU A 526 -6.95 -4.86 -13.97
CA GLU A 526 -7.03 -5.47 -15.31
C GLU A 526 -8.19 -6.46 -15.43
N CYS A 527 -8.56 -7.13 -14.34
CA CYS A 527 -9.70 -8.05 -14.31
C CYS A 527 -11.06 -7.33 -14.14
N LEU A 528 -11.08 -6.11 -13.58
CA LEU A 528 -12.34 -5.41 -13.30
C LEU A 528 -13.10 -5.02 -14.56
N VAL A 529 -14.40 -5.29 -14.54
CA VAL A 529 -15.37 -4.81 -15.53
C VAL A 529 -16.48 -4.04 -14.79
N GLU A 530 -17.15 -3.11 -15.47
CA GLU A 530 -18.26 -2.34 -14.92
C GLU A 530 -19.35 -3.25 -14.35
N ASN A 531 -19.84 -2.91 -13.15
CA ASN A 531 -20.89 -3.66 -12.42
C ASN A 531 -20.53 -5.13 -12.11
N MET A 532 -19.24 -5.48 -12.11
CA MET A 532 -18.76 -6.80 -11.71
C MET A 532 -19.00 -7.04 -10.21
N LYS A 533 -19.40 -8.27 -9.86
CA LYS A 533 -19.52 -8.71 -8.47
C LYS A 533 -18.19 -9.18 -7.91
N GLU A 534 -18.03 -9.09 -6.59
CA GLU A 534 -16.82 -9.52 -5.88
C GLU A 534 -16.44 -10.97 -6.20
N GLU A 535 -17.42 -11.89 -6.21
CA GLU A 535 -17.17 -13.31 -6.45
C GLU A 535 -16.61 -13.56 -7.85
N SER A 536 -17.03 -12.75 -8.83
CA SER A 536 -16.50 -12.84 -10.20
C SER A 536 -15.06 -12.36 -10.28
N LEU A 537 -14.71 -11.28 -9.55
CA LEU A 537 -13.32 -10.82 -9.48
C LEU A 537 -12.44 -11.90 -8.83
N VAL A 538 -12.86 -12.45 -7.69
CA VAL A 538 -12.11 -13.49 -6.97
C VAL A 538 -11.90 -14.71 -7.86
N ALA A 539 -12.95 -15.20 -8.53
CA ALA A 539 -12.84 -16.33 -9.45
C ALA A 539 -11.86 -16.06 -10.61
N GLN A 540 -11.95 -14.90 -11.26
CA GLN A 540 -11.01 -14.53 -12.33
C GLN A 540 -9.57 -14.40 -11.83
N ARG A 541 -9.37 -13.84 -10.63
CA ARG A 541 -8.04 -13.68 -10.05
C ARG A 541 -7.43 -15.00 -9.62
N LEU A 542 -8.22 -15.95 -9.14
CA LEU A 542 -7.76 -17.32 -8.88
C LEU A 542 -7.27 -17.99 -10.16
N VAL A 543 -8.05 -17.92 -11.26
CA VAL A 543 -7.62 -18.46 -12.56
C VAL A 543 -6.36 -17.77 -13.06
N TYR A 544 -6.30 -16.44 -12.98
CA TYR A 544 -5.11 -15.68 -13.37
C TYR A 544 -3.87 -16.11 -12.59
N ASP A 545 -3.99 -16.25 -11.26
CA ASP A 545 -2.89 -16.62 -10.37
C ASP A 545 -2.38 -18.03 -10.70
N GLU A 546 -3.27 -19.01 -10.94
CA GLU A 546 -2.86 -20.37 -11.34
C GLU A 546 -2.20 -20.40 -12.72
N VAL A 547 -2.77 -19.72 -13.72
CA VAL A 547 -2.17 -19.62 -15.06
C VAL A 547 -0.79 -18.99 -14.97
N SER A 548 -0.63 -17.94 -14.17
CA SER A 548 0.66 -17.29 -13.97
C SER A 548 1.65 -18.20 -13.25
N ALA A 549 1.20 -19.02 -12.30
CA ALA A 549 2.03 -19.95 -11.57
C ALA A 549 2.50 -21.14 -12.43
N ALA A 550 1.67 -21.58 -13.37
CA ALA A 550 2.03 -22.61 -14.35
C ALA A 550 3.09 -22.14 -15.36
N GLY A 551 3.31 -20.83 -15.50
CA GLY A 551 4.24 -20.26 -16.49
C GLY A 551 3.54 -19.70 -17.74
N GLY A 552 2.21 -19.68 -17.74
CA GLY A 552 1.38 -19.16 -18.83
C GLY A 552 0.32 -20.16 -19.29
N VAL A 553 -0.58 -19.71 -20.16
CA VAL A 553 -1.75 -20.50 -20.61
C VAL A 553 -1.34 -21.81 -21.30
N ALA A 554 -0.20 -21.83 -21.98
CA ALA A 554 0.29 -23.01 -22.71
C ALA A 554 0.78 -24.13 -21.77
N GLU A 555 1.18 -23.78 -20.55
CA GLU A 555 1.76 -24.71 -19.56
C GLU A 555 0.71 -25.22 -18.55
N VAL A 556 -0.55 -24.84 -18.73
CA VAL A 556 -1.64 -25.31 -17.86
C VAL A 556 -2.13 -26.67 -18.35
N ASP A 557 -1.94 -27.69 -17.53
CA ASP A 557 -2.49 -29.02 -17.77
C ASP A 557 -4.03 -29.01 -17.71
N VAL A 558 -4.67 -29.29 -18.84
CA VAL A 558 -6.13 -29.40 -18.91
C VAL A 558 -6.56 -30.78 -18.42
N THR A 559 -7.07 -30.84 -17.19
CA THR A 559 -7.56 -32.09 -16.58
C THR A 559 -9.00 -32.40 -16.98
N ASP A 560 -9.39 -33.68 -16.93
CA ASP A 560 -10.77 -34.12 -17.15
C ASP A 560 -11.77 -33.41 -16.22
N LYS A 561 -11.37 -33.16 -14.97
CA LYS A 561 -12.16 -32.40 -13.99
C LYS A 561 -12.47 -30.98 -14.49
N MET A 562 -11.52 -30.31 -15.14
CA MET A 562 -11.76 -28.96 -15.71
C MET A 562 -12.77 -29.03 -16.85
N ILE A 563 -12.65 -30.04 -17.72
CA ILE A 563 -13.58 -30.25 -18.84
C ILE A 563 -15.00 -30.48 -18.32
N ASP A 564 -15.17 -31.32 -17.32
CA ASP A 564 -16.48 -31.61 -16.71
C ASP A 564 -17.07 -30.39 -16.00
N MET A 565 -16.24 -29.58 -15.34
CA MET A 565 -16.66 -28.31 -14.73
C MET A 565 -17.18 -27.31 -15.77
N VAL A 566 -16.53 -27.23 -16.94
CA VAL A 566 -16.98 -26.36 -18.04
C VAL A 566 -18.30 -26.88 -18.63
N ARG A 567 -18.40 -28.20 -18.89
CA ARG A 567 -19.62 -28.83 -19.41
C ARG A 567 -20.83 -28.63 -18.49
N SER A 568 -20.61 -28.67 -17.18
CA SER A 568 -21.67 -28.50 -16.16
C SER A 568 -21.95 -27.05 -15.75
N SER A 569 -21.21 -26.07 -16.30
CA SER A 569 -21.27 -24.66 -15.88
C SER A 569 -22.66 -24.03 -15.95
N ASN A 570 -23.42 -24.28 -17.02
CA ASN A 570 -24.78 -23.78 -17.18
C ASN A 570 -25.75 -24.37 -16.14
N ILE A 571 -25.61 -25.66 -15.83
CA ILE A 571 -26.42 -26.34 -14.80
C ILE A 571 -26.16 -25.69 -13.44
N LYS A 572 -24.88 -25.56 -13.05
CA LYS A 572 -24.48 -24.92 -11.79
C LYS A 572 -24.93 -23.47 -11.70
N TRP A 573 -24.88 -22.73 -12.81
CA TRP A 573 -25.39 -21.35 -12.85
C TRP A 573 -26.89 -21.27 -12.59
N LYS A 574 -27.69 -22.18 -13.17
CA LYS A 574 -29.15 -22.24 -12.92
C LYS A 574 -29.46 -22.60 -11.46
N GLU A 575 -28.75 -23.57 -10.90
CA GLU A 575 -28.88 -23.96 -9.49
C GLU A 575 -28.55 -22.79 -8.55
N ASP A 576 -27.47 -22.06 -8.83
CA ASP A 576 -27.08 -20.87 -8.07
C ASP A 576 -28.12 -19.74 -8.19
N LEU A 577 -28.72 -19.55 -9.36
CA LEU A 577 -29.76 -18.56 -9.59
C LEU A 577 -31.02 -18.85 -8.76
N GLU A 578 -31.47 -20.11 -8.74
CA GLU A 578 -32.61 -20.54 -7.93
C GLU A 578 -32.30 -20.45 -6.44
N ARG A 579 -31.10 -20.86 -6.01
CA ARG A 579 -30.64 -20.66 -4.63
C ARG A 579 -30.70 -19.20 -4.21
N LYS A 580 -30.15 -18.28 -5.01
CA LYS A 580 -30.17 -16.83 -4.75
C LYS A 580 -31.58 -16.25 -4.78
N LYS A 581 -32.49 -16.81 -5.57
CA LYS A 581 -33.90 -16.41 -5.59
C LYS A 581 -34.58 -16.80 -4.28
N LYS A 582 -34.36 -18.03 -3.80
CA LYS A 582 -34.85 -18.51 -2.51
C LYS A 582 -34.31 -17.68 -1.35
N GLU A 583 -33.00 -17.45 -1.30
CA GLU A 583 -32.35 -16.63 -0.27
C GLU A 583 -32.92 -15.20 -0.21
N ARG A 584 -33.19 -14.58 -1.36
CA ARG A 584 -33.84 -13.25 -1.40
C ARG A 584 -35.24 -13.27 -0.83
N LEU A 585 -36.03 -14.32 -1.11
CA LEU A 585 -37.36 -14.46 -0.53
C LEU A 585 -37.30 -14.66 0.99
N ASP A 586 -36.38 -15.51 1.46
CA ASP A 586 -36.18 -15.77 2.88
C ASP A 586 -35.77 -14.49 3.65
N VAL A 587 -34.88 -13.67 3.07
CA VAL A 587 -34.49 -12.37 3.65
C VAL A 587 -35.67 -11.40 3.71
N LEU A 588 -36.46 -11.28 2.64
CA LEU A 588 -37.65 -10.42 2.61
C LEU A 588 -38.69 -10.85 3.66
N ASP A 589 -38.88 -12.15 3.84
CA ASP A 589 -39.79 -12.68 4.86
C ASP A 589 -39.25 -12.47 6.27
N ALA A 590 -37.95 -12.60 6.49
CA ALA A 590 -37.30 -12.27 7.76
C ALA A 590 -37.44 -10.77 8.10
N GLU A 591 -37.26 -9.88 7.13
CA GLU A 591 -37.46 -8.43 7.32
C GLU A 591 -38.92 -8.08 7.63
N ARG A 592 -39.87 -8.71 6.93
CA ARG A 592 -41.31 -8.55 7.22
C ARG A 592 -41.64 -9.00 8.63
N LYS A 593 -41.12 -10.17 9.06
CA LYS A 593 -41.27 -10.66 10.44
C LYS A 593 -40.68 -9.67 11.44
N LYS A 594 -39.45 -9.19 11.23
CA LYS A 594 -38.79 -8.21 12.10
C LYS A 594 -39.60 -6.91 12.23
N LYS A 595 -40.13 -6.39 11.12
CA LYS A 595 -41.01 -5.19 11.14
C LYS A 595 -42.30 -5.43 11.93
N ARG A 596 -42.94 -6.60 11.78
CA ARG A 596 -44.12 -6.98 12.56
C ARG A 596 -43.81 -7.09 14.05
N THR A 597 -42.71 -7.76 14.41
CA THR A 597 -42.27 -7.89 15.81
C THR A 597 -41.97 -6.52 16.42
N ALA A 598 -41.26 -5.63 15.70
CA ALA A 598 -40.96 -4.29 16.19
C ALA A 598 -42.22 -3.43 16.39
N ALA A 599 -43.21 -3.54 15.50
CA ALA A 599 -44.50 -2.88 15.66
C ALA A 599 -45.26 -3.39 16.90
N LEU A 600 -45.27 -4.72 17.12
CA LEU A 600 -45.90 -5.33 18.28
C LEU A 600 -45.21 -4.91 19.60
N VAL A 601 -43.87 -4.87 19.62
CA VAL A 601 -43.10 -4.39 20.78
C VAL A 601 -43.47 -2.95 21.12
N LYS A 602 -43.51 -2.06 20.12
CA LYS A 602 -43.89 -0.65 20.32
C LYS A 602 -45.34 -0.50 20.83
N GLU A 603 -46.26 -1.32 20.35
CA GLU A 603 -47.64 -1.33 20.82
C GLU A 603 -47.74 -1.79 22.29
N LEU A 604 -47.02 -2.85 22.64
CA LEU A 604 -46.97 -3.37 24.02
C LEU A 604 -46.31 -2.36 24.97
N GLU A 605 -45.20 -1.73 24.58
CA GLU A 605 -44.56 -0.65 25.35
C GLU A 605 -45.52 0.50 25.63
N SER A 606 -46.30 0.93 24.63
CA SER A 606 -47.31 1.99 24.81
C SER A 606 -48.45 1.56 25.75
N LYS A 607 -48.91 0.30 25.68
CA LYS A 607 -49.93 -0.23 26.61
C LYS A 607 -49.39 -0.31 28.03
N THR A 608 -48.15 -0.77 28.22
CA THR A 608 -47.49 -0.80 29.52
C THR A 608 -47.37 0.60 30.11
N GLN A 609 -46.98 1.60 29.31
CA GLN A 609 -46.88 2.98 29.77
C GLN A 609 -48.24 3.54 30.24
N LYS A 610 -49.31 3.34 29.45
CA LYS A 610 -50.67 3.78 29.85
C LYS A 610 -51.13 3.12 31.15
N LEU A 611 -50.91 1.80 31.29
CA LEU A 611 -51.26 1.09 32.52
C LEU A 611 -50.48 1.58 33.74
N MET A 612 -49.20 1.96 33.56
CA MET A 612 -48.40 2.57 34.62
C MET A 612 -48.91 3.96 35.01
N GLU A 613 -49.29 4.79 34.04
CA GLU A 613 -49.88 6.12 34.27
C GLU A 613 -51.22 6.01 35.01
N ASP A 614 -52.10 5.10 34.58
CA ASP A 614 -53.38 4.84 35.25
C ASP A 614 -53.20 4.33 36.69
N ALA A 615 -52.24 3.41 36.90
CA ALA A 615 -51.92 2.90 38.23
C ALA A 615 -51.37 3.99 39.16
N GLN A 616 -50.50 4.88 38.65
CA GLN A 616 -50.00 6.03 39.41
C GLN A 616 -51.11 6.99 39.79
N LEU A 617 -52.06 7.24 38.89
CA LEU A 617 -53.22 8.09 39.18
C LEU A 617 -54.07 7.48 40.31
N GLN A 618 -54.34 6.17 40.25
CA GLN A 618 -55.09 5.47 41.31
C GLN A 618 -54.36 5.50 42.66
N VAL A 619 -53.04 5.30 42.66
CA VAL A 619 -52.23 5.40 43.89
C VAL A 619 -52.29 6.81 44.47
N SER A 620 -52.20 7.85 43.63
CA SER A 620 -52.33 9.24 44.05
C SER A 620 -53.70 9.54 44.66
N MET A 621 -54.77 9.01 44.08
CA MET A 621 -56.13 9.19 44.62
C MET A 621 -56.27 8.52 45.99
N LEU A 622 -55.79 7.28 46.14
CA LEU A 622 -55.81 6.57 47.41
C LEU A 622 -54.95 7.26 48.48
N GLN A 623 -53.81 7.84 48.09
CA GLN A 623 -52.98 8.63 49.01
C GLN A 623 -53.69 9.89 49.49
N GLN A 624 -54.38 10.61 48.59
CA GLN A 624 -55.19 11.77 48.96
C GLN A 624 -56.33 11.38 49.92
N GLU A 625 -56.99 10.25 49.68
CA GLU A 625 -58.05 9.73 50.54
C GLU A 625 -57.52 9.33 51.94
N ILE A 626 -56.38 8.64 52.00
CA ILE A 626 -55.68 8.32 53.25
C ILE A 626 -55.31 9.59 54.02
N GLU A 627 -54.85 10.64 53.34
CA GLU A 627 -54.46 11.89 53.97
C GLU A 627 -55.67 12.67 54.49
N SER A 628 -56.80 12.63 53.76
CA SER A 628 -58.06 13.23 54.21
C SER A 628 -58.65 12.55 55.44
N LEU A 629 -58.41 11.25 55.63
CA LEU A 629 -58.83 10.48 56.81
C LEU A 629 -57.89 10.65 58.01
N LYS A 630 -56.73 11.29 57.84
CA LYS A 630 -55.74 11.55 58.91
C LYS A 630 -55.84 12.96 59.51
N GLN A 631 -56.64 13.85 58.92
CA GLN A 631 -57.06 15.14 59.50
C GLN A 631 -58.31 14.95 60.35
#